data_AF-A0A084G2F5-F1
#
_entry.id   AF-A0A084G2F5-F1
#
_cell.length_a   1.000
_cell.length_b   1.000
_cell.length_c   1.000
_cell.angle_alpha   90.00
_cell.angle_beta   90.00
_cell.angle_gamma   90.00
#
_symmetry.space_group_name_H-M   'P 1'
#
loop_
_entity.id
_entity.type
_entity.pdbx_description
1 polymer ?
#
loop_
_entity_poly.entity_id
_entity_poly.type
_entity_poly.pdbx_seq_one_letter_code
_entity_poly.pdbx_strand_id
1 'polypeptide(L)'
;MPTNLATLPPELRQTILFFLIEECLNAPKSTHYTSPGLAPYTTVCREWQEIIERQTFSNLYLCLDRLDEFEEFVVGVRRRRLRGILLHIRAPEYACDPCTQKESFDDKRRINDIFTETLTRLFALMNTWPEEDVVPGGIRLDLSVSSPSDLRNVGLALWQKRRWNTRDIGERRFADSAVDFVGQDDERRVVGLLKPVYSITKFVSEGLHRRAVMPAAYAEIISALPNLREAYLNIMKERRVLVRRLNLSQFGDLMVRWPHRLSTLVIRGNTTSNWRQLPHASISEADAGDHLASCLRDVAPRLRTLSIANLVTIKAFLIPLWPTNSEDRDILPISRRGLPKCKYLETVDLHYASLIYKIDWYKENADFNKHDMVTEFRQDLALAAARLAVYMPALKSLTISQRPMMWAGRHRLTYSVHEKHAELVFSSSFEFEPAEWVVDAWKMVAKKRAGKPLKIRTERLVSYKPDGDIPVIPTSAF
;
A
#
# COMPACT_ATOMS: atom_id res chain seq x y z
N MET A 1 0.86 -56.26 21.01
CA MET A 1 2.01 -55.59 20.36
C MET A 1 1.60 -54.15 20.12
N PRO A 2 2.24 -53.14 20.70
CA PRO A 2 1.94 -51.76 20.33
C PRO A 2 2.32 -51.57 18.86
N THR A 3 1.33 -51.23 18.03
CA THR A 3 1.51 -50.89 16.62
C THR A 3 2.39 -49.67 16.51
N ASN A 4 3.62 -49.85 16.02
CA ASN A 4 4.57 -48.76 15.83
C ASN A 4 4.18 -47.97 14.56
N LEU A 5 3.90 -46.68 14.69
CA LEU A 5 3.62 -45.80 13.54
C LEU A 5 4.73 -45.85 12.47
N ALA A 6 5.96 -46.19 12.83
CA ALA A 6 7.07 -46.37 11.90
C ALA A 6 6.93 -47.59 10.97
N THR A 7 6.01 -48.54 11.25
CA THR A 7 5.77 -49.69 10.36
C THR A 7 4.76 -49.40 9.26
N LEU A 8 4.14 -48.21 9.27
CA LEU A 8 3.26 -47.77 8.19
C LEU A 8 4.08 -47.36 6.95
N PRO A 9 3.56 -47.59 5.73
CA PRO A 9 4.14 -47.04 4.51
C PRO A 9 4.35 -45.52 4.60
N PRO A 10 5.41 -44.96 3.98
CA PRO A 10 5.69 -43.52 3.98
C PRO A 10 4.49 -42.66 3.59
N GLU A 11 3.68 -43.11 2.65
CA GLU A 11 2.50 -42.41 2.16
C GLU A 11 1.46 -42.22 3.28
N LEU A 12 1.17 -43.28 4.05
CA LEU A 12 0.22 -43.22 5.17
C LEU A 12 0.77 -42.36 6.31
N ARG A 13 2.08 -42.42 6.58
CA ARG A 13 2.73 -41.58 7.60
C ARG A 13 2.67 -40.10 7.23
N GLN A 14 2.88 -39.76 5.96
CA GLN A 14 2.72 -38.38 5.45
C GLN A 14 1.27 -37.92 5.51
N THR A 15 0.29 -38.78 5.19
CA THR A 15 -1.13 -38.44 5.33
C THR A 15 -1.51 -38.14 6.78
N ILE A 16 -1.04 -38.93 7.75
CA ILE A 16 -1.26 -38.66 9.18
C ILE A 16 -0.67 -37.31 9.58
N LEU A 17 0.57 -37.02 9.18
CA LEU A 17 1.22 -35.74 9.45
C LEU A 17 0.48 -34.56 8.80
N PHE A 18 -0.04 -34.75 7.58
CA PHE A 18 -0.83 -33.74 6.90
C PHE A 18 -2.10 -33.41 7.68
N PHE A 19 -2.86 -34.42 8.13
CA PHE A 19 -4.05 -34.19 8.95
C PHE A 19 -3.71 -33.53 10.29
N LEU A 20 -2.64 -33.95 10.96
CA LEU A 20 -2.16 -33.32 12.18
C LEU A 20 -1.84 -31.83 11.96
N ILE A 21 -1.14 -31.52 10.86
CA ILE A 21 -0.82 -30.14 10.47
C ILE A 21 -2.09 -29.33 10.22
N GLU A 22 -3.04 -29.85 9.44
CA GLU A 22 -4.30 -29.16 9.18
C GLU A 22 -5.10 -28.93 10.46
N GLU A 23 -5.18 -29.92 11.35
CA GLU A 23 -5.91 -29.80 12.61
C GLU A 23 -5.26 -28.73 13.51
N CYS A 24 -3.94 -28.75 13.66
CA CYS A 24 -3.21 -27.76 14.45
C CYS A 24 -3.28 -26.35 13.85
N LEU A 25 -3.26 -26.20 12.53
CA LEU A 25 -3.33 -24.89 11.86
C LEU A 25 -4.75 -24.31 11.86
N ASN A 26 -5.79 -25.16 11.81
CA ASN A 26 -7.18 -24.75 11.80
C ASN A 26 -7.81 -24.67 13.20
N ALA A 27 -7.07 -25.03 14.25
CA ALA A 27 -7.53 -24.92 15.62
C ALA A 27 -7.99 -23.47 15.94
N PRO A 28 -9.15 -23.27 16.60
CA PRO A 28 -9.66 -21.94 16.91
C PRO A 28 -8.62 -21.15 17.73
N LYS A 29 -8.41 -19.87 17.42
CA LYS A 29 -7.41 -19.02 18.10
C LYS A 29 -7.57 -18.97 19.64
N SER A 30 -8.76 -19.25 20.17
CA SER A 30 -9.01 -19.36 21.62
C SER A 30 -8.42 -20.62 22.27
N THR A 31 -8.04 -21.62 21.48
CA THR A 31 -7.48 -22.91 21.93
C THR A 31 -5.95 -22.98 21.86
N HIS A 32 -5.26 -21.90 21.46
CA HIS A 32 -3.79 -21.84 21.49
C HIS A 32 -3.18 -22.06 22.89
N TYR A 33 -3.99 -21.98 23.95
CA TYR A 33 -3.56 -22.29 25.32
C TYR A 33 -3.74 -23.76 25.71
N THR A 34 -4.45 -24.58 24.92
CA THR A 34 -4.79 -25.98 25.26
C THR A 34 -4.41 -27.02 24.21
N SER A 35 -4.19 -26.63 22.95
CA SER A 35 -3.61 -27.53 21.94
C SER A 35 -2.09 -27.39 21.90
N PRO A 36 -1.29 -28.45 22.11
CA PRO A 36 0.12 -28.39 21.83
C PRO A 36 0.27 -28.06 20.34
N GLY A 37 0.76 -26.85 20.03
CA GLY A 37 1.01 -26.45 18.65
C GLY A 37 1.95 -27.44 17.94
N LEU A 38 2.35 -27.18 16.70
CA LEU A 38 3.11 -28.17 15.93
C LEU A 38 4.51 -28.51 16.50
N ALA A 39 5.10 -27.61 17.29
CA ALA A 39 6.50 -27.73 17.73
C ALA A 39 6.86 -29.01 18.51
N PRO A 40 6.09 -29.51 19.49
CA PRO A 40 6.46 -30.69 20.27
C PRO A 40 6.60 -31.96 19.43
N TYR A 41 5.83 -32.08 18.35
CA TYR A 41 5.86 -33.23 17.44
C TYR A 41 7.18 -33.33 16.65
N THR A 42 8.01 -32.29 16.63
CA THR A 42 9.35 -32.33 16.01
C THR A 42 10.32 -33.28 16.73
N THR A 43 10.03 -33.66 17.97
CA THR A 43 10.89 -34.54 18.79
C THR A 43 10.65 -36.04 18.54
N VAL A 44 9.61 -36.40 17.79
CA VAL A 44 9.20 -37.80 17.58
C VAL A 44 10.25 -38.57 16.76
N CYS A 45 10.60 -38.07 15.58
CA CYS A 45 11.65 -38.63 14.72
C CYS A 45 12.09 -37.60 13.67
N ARG A 46 13.17 -37.89 12.93
CA ARG A 46 13.72 -36.97 11.91
C ARG A 46 12.75 -36.64 10.78
N GLU A 47 11.93 -37.60 10.37
CA GLU A 47 10.92 -37.39 9.33
C GLU A 47 9.85 -36.38 9.79
N TRP A 48 9.35 -36.55 11.01
CA TRP A 48 8.38 -35.64 11.61
C TRP A 48 9.00 -34.25 11.79
N GLN A 49 10.23 -34.19 12.33
CA GLN A 49 10.98 -32.95 12.45
C GLN A 49 11.06 -32.21 11.11
N GLU A 50 11.46 -32.89 10.03
CA GLU A 50 11.62 -32.27 8.72
C GLU A 50 10.30 -31.73 8.16
N ILE A 51 9.24 -32.51 8.20
CA ILE A 51 7.93 -32.14 7.65
C ILE A 51 7.32 -30.98 8.44
N ILE A 52 7.42 -31.04 9.78
CA ILE A 52 6.82 -30.05 10.66
C ILE A 52 7.61 -28.75 10.65
N GLU A 53 8.94 -28.81 10.71
CA GLU A 53 9.77 -27.61 10.65
C GLU A 53 9.65 -26.87 9.30
N ARG A 54 9.32 -27.57 8.20
CA ARG A 54 8.97 -26.91 6.92
C ARG A 54 7.74 -26.00 7.06
N GLN A 55 6.80 -26.33 7.95
CA GLN A 55 5.62 -25.52 8.20
C GLN A 55 5.88 -24.45 9.25
N THR A 56 6.46 -24.83 10.40
CA THR A 56 6.65 -23.91 11.54
C THR A 56 7.67 -22.82 11.26
N PHE A 57 8.71 -23.09 10.46
CA PHE A 57 9.69 -22.06 10.05
C PHE A 57 9.29 -21.34 8.75
N SER A 58 8.17 -21.68 8.11
CA SER A 58 7.79 -21.05 6.84
C SER A 58 7.47 -19.56 7.01
N ASN A 59 6.74 -19.20 8.06
CA ASN A 59 6.34 -17.82 8.32
C ASN A 59 6.54 -17.51 9.80
N LEU A 60 7.43 -16.57 10.10
CA LEU A 60 7.76 -16.20 11.47
C LEU A 60 7.16 -14.85 11.81
N TYR A 61 6.46 -14.81 12.94
CA TYR A 61 6.10 -13.56 13.58
C TYR A 61 7.29 -13.13 14.44
N LEU A 62 7.83 -11.93 14.22
CA LEU A 62 8.97 -11.39 14.96
C LEU A 62 8.63 -10.05 15.61
N CYS A 63 9.24 -9.81 16.76
CA CYS A 63 9.29 -8.53 17.48
C CYS A 63 10.63 -8.48 18.23
N LEU A 64 10.99 -7.34 18.82
CA LEU A 64 12.31 -7.13 19.43
C LEU A 64 12.73 -8.26 20.39
N ASP A 65 11.81 -8.69 21.26
CA ASP A 65 11.95 -9.75 22.26
C ASP A 65 12.17 -11.17 21.69
N ARG A 66 11.92 -11.37 20.38
CA ARG A 66 12.09 -12.69 19.72
C ARG A 66 13.24 -12.71 18.72
N LEU A 67 14.04 -11.66 18.66
CA LEU A 67 15.20 -11.62 17.76
C LEU A 67 16.36 -12.51 18.25
N ASP A 68 16.48 -12.74 19.56
CA ASP A 68 17.45 -13.71 20.13
C ASP A 68 17.11 -15.14 19.70
N GLU A 69 15.86 -15.55 19.89
CA GLU A 69 15.37 -16.86 19.45
C GLU A 69 15.48 -17.02 17.91
N PHE A 70 15.25 -15.94 17.17
CA PHE A 70 15.40 -15.97 15.72
C PHE A 70 16.85 -16.25 15.30
N GLU A 71 17.82 -15.61 15.95
CA GLU A 71 19.24 -15.85 15.73
C GLU A 71 19.66 -17.28 16.10
N GLU A 72 19.18 -17.78 17.24
CA GLU A 72 19.51 -19.11 17.75
C GLU A 72 18.90 -20.23 16.90
N PHE A 73 17.61 -20.13 16.54
CA PHE A 73 16.89 -21.24 15.93
C PHE A 73 16.88 -21.22 14.40
N VAL A 74 17.03 -20.06 13.76
CA VAL A 74 16.96 -19.91 12.29
C VAL A 74 18.36 -19.99 11.67
N VAL A 75 18.94 -21.18 11.78
CA VAL A 75 20.29 -21.50 11.28
C VAL A 75 20.26 -22.62 10.23
N GLY A 76 21.26 -22.62 9.34
CA GLY A 76 21.44 -23.63 8.30
C GLY A 76 20.18 -23.90 7.48
N VAL A 77 19.76 -25.16 7.38
CA VAL A 77 18.62 -25.60 6.56
C VAL A 77 17.29 -24.92 6.93
N ARG A 78 17.13 -24.44 8.19
CA ARG A 78 15.91 -23.73 8.60
C ARG A 78 15.76 -22.37 7.91
N ARG A 79 16.85 -21.69 7.56
CA ARG A 79 16.82 -20.46 6.75
C ARG A 79 16.19 -20.70 5.38
N ARG A 80 16.47 -21.87 4.76
CA ARG A 80 15.90 -22.27 3.46
C ARG A 80 14.40 -22.58 3.51
N ARG A 81 13.85 -22.75 4.71
CA ARG A 81 12.41 -22.98 4.91
C ARG A 81 11.65 -21.67 5.09
N LEU A 82 12.34 -20.59 5.49
CA LEU A 82 11.73 -19.30 5.77
C LEU A 82 11.28 -18.62 4.47
N ARG A 83 9.97 -18.38 4.36
CA ARG A 83 9.33 -17.69 3.22
C ARG A 83 8.81 -16.31 3.59
N GLY A 84 8.44 -16.10 4.85
CA GLY A 84 7.83 -14.85 5.30
C GLY A 84 8.24 -14.46 6.73
N ILE A 85 8.39 -13.17 6.95
CA ILE A 85 8.58 -12.55 8.26
C ILE A 85 7.49 -11.52 8.44
N LEU A 86 6.64 -11.70 9.45
CA LEU A 86 5.73 -10.68 9.95
C LEU A 86 6.45 -9.95 11.09
N LEU A 87 7.11 -8.84 10.76
CA LEU A 87 7.77 -7.99 11.74
C LEU A 87 6.76 -7.04 12.38
N HIS A 88 6.63 -7.14 13.70
CA HIS A 88 5.78 -6.29 14.48
C HIS A 88 6.56 -5.47 15.49
N ILE A 89 6.49 -4.16 15.30
CA ILE A 89 7.03 -3.19 16.24
C ILE A 89 5.97 -2.98 17.32
N ARG A 90 6.23 -3.58 18.49
CA ARG A 90 5.35 -3.48 19.65
C ARG A 90 5.65 -2.17 20.39
N ALA A 91 4.81 -1.16 20.14
CA ALA A 91 4.88 0.09 20.89
C ALA A 91 4.52 -0.17 22.37
N PRO A 92 5.11 0.60 23.32
CA PRO A 92 4.82 0.43 24.74
C PRO A 92 3.34 0.60 25.07
N GLU A 93 2.91 -0.01 26.19
CA GLU A 93 1.60 0.25 26.75
C GLU A 93 1.53 1.66 27.33
N TYR A 94 0.35 2.28 27.20
CA TYR A 94 0.11 3.56 27.85
C TYR A 94 -0.42 3.33 29.26
N ALA A 95 0.05 4.14 30.20
CA ALA A 95 -0.47 4.15 31.57
C ALA A 95 -1.86 4.82 31.71
N CYS A 96 -2.52 5.20 30.60
CA CYS A 96 -3.75 5.99 30.64
C CYS A 96 -5.00 5.20 30.20
N ASP A 97 -5.98 5.08 31.10
CA ASP A 97 -7.37 4.69 30.83
C ASP A 97 -8.33 5.67 31.51
N PRO A 98 -9.10 6.48 30.75
CA PRO A 98 -9.11 6.59 29.29
C PRO A 98 -7.88 7.31 28.73
N CYS A 99 -7.57 7.05 27.46
CA CYS A 99 -6.55 7.81 26.73
C CYS A 99 -7.11 9.20 26.37
N THR A 100 -6.85 10.23 27.17
CA THR A 100 -7.39 11.59 26.96
C THR A 100 -6.41 12.54 26.26
N GLN A 101 -5.12 12.23 26.30
CA GLN A 101 -4.05 13.09 25.78
C GLN A 101 -3.42 12.49 24.53
N LYS A 102 -2.87 13.36 23.67
CA LYS A 102 -1.99 12.92 22.58
C LYS A 102 -0.70 12.31 23.13
N GLU A 103 0.00 11.54 22.30
CA GLU A 103 1.31 11.02 22.67
C GLU A 103 2.25 12.18 23.03
N SER A 104 2.84 12.06 24.21
CA SER A 104 3.89 12.96 24.69
C SER A 104 5.14 12.78 23.85
N PHE A 105 6.07 13.72 23.99
CA PHE A 105 7.39 13.60 23.38
C PHE A 105 8.10 12.29 23.74
N ASP A 106 8.07 11.93 25.02
CA ASP A 106 8.71 10.71 25.52
C ASP A 106 8.07 9.44 24.95
N ASP A 107 6.74 9.44 24.76
CA ASP A 107 6.04 8.33 24.10
C ASP A 107 6.59 8.14 22.67
N LYS A 108 6.73 9.24 21.89
CA LYS A 108 7.24 9.17 20.52
C LYS A 108 8.68 8.68 20.47
N ARG A 109 9.54 9.23 21.34
CA ARG A 109 10.95 8.84 21.44
C ARG A 109 11.08 7.34 21.69
N ARG A 110 10.41 6.81 22.72
CA ARG A 110 10.46 5.38 23.07
C ARG A 110 10.02 4.48 21.93
N ILE A 111 8.98 4.86 21.18
CA ILE A 111 8.51 4.06 20.04
C ILE A 111 9.52 4.10 18.89
N ASN A 112 10.10 5.26 18.61
CA ASN A 112 11.13 5.40 17.59
C ASN A 112 12.39 4.62 17.96
N ASP A 113 12.78 4.59 19.25
CA ASP A 113 13.91 3.78 19.73
C ASP A 113 13.65 2.30 19.49
N ILE A 114 12.49 1.77 19.90
CA ILE A 114 12.10 0.36 19.66
C ILE A 114 12.03 0.06 18.16
N PHE A 115 11.47 0.95 17.36
CA PHE A 115 11.40 0.81 15.90
C PHE A 115 12.79 0.69 15.28
N THR A 116 13.69 1.60 15.66
CA THR A 116 15.06 1.71 15.18
C THR A 116 15.87 0.49 15.59
N GLU A 117 15.82 0.11 16.86
CA GLU A 117 16.53 -1.04 17.41
C GLU A 117 16.07 -2.34 16.74
N THR A 118 14.76 -2.56 16.64
CA THR A 118 14.20 -3.78 16.05
C THR A 118 14.64 -3.96 14.59
N LEU A 119 14.53 -2.91 13.77
CA LEU A 119 14.91 -2.98 12.36
C LEU A 119 16.43 -3.10 12.19
N THR A 120 17.21 -2.32 12.94
CA THR A 120 18.68 -2.39 12.86
C THR A 120 19.18 -3.77 13.24
N ARG A 121 18.65 -4.36 14.32
CA ARG A 121 19.01 -5.69 14.78
C ARG A 121 18.60 -6.77 13.77
N LEU A 122 17.36 -6.76 13.29
CA LEU A 122 16.91 -7.73 12.28
C LEU A 122 17.77 -7.66 11.00
N PHE A 123 18.04 -6.45 10.51
CA PHE A 123 18.81 -6.26 9.28
C PHE A 123 20.27 -6.69 9.47
N ALA A 124 20.86 -6.47 10.65
CA ALA A 124 22.19 -6.96 10.97
C ALA A 124 22.26 -8.49 10.98
N LEU A 125 21.29 -9.16 11.60
CA LEU A 125 21.21 -10.63 11.63
C LEU A 125 21.11 -11.21 10.22
N MET A 126 20.20 -10.69 9.40
CA MET A 126 19.93 -11.21 8.05
C MET A 126 21.01 -10.83 7.03
N ASN A 127 21.78 -9.76 7.25
CA ASN A 127 22.89 -9.35 6.39
C ASN A 127 24.01 -10.41 6.33
N THR A 128 24.13 -11.27 7.34
CA THR A 128 25.17 -12.33 7.40
C THR A 128 24.79 -13.61 6.66
N TRP A 129 23.58 -13.68 6.10
CA TRP A 129 23.08 -14.93 5.54
C TRP A 129 23.67 -15.17 4.14
N PRO A 130 24.28 -16.34 3.90
CA PRO A 130 24.79 -16.67 2.57
C PRO A 130 23.62 -16.98 1.62
N GLU A 131 23.81 -16.74 0.32
CA GLU A 131 22.73 -16.84 -0.68
C GLU A 131 22.17 -18.27 -0.77
N GLU A 132 23.02 -19.28 -0.64
CA GLU A 132 22.65 -20.69 -0.65
C GLU A 132 21.70 -21.08 0.49
N ASP A 133 21.69 -20.34 1.60
CA ASP A 133 20.82 -20.59 2.75
C ASP A 133 19.48 -19.86 2.67
N VAL A 134 19.27 -19.04 1.64
CA VAL A 134 18.00 -18.35 1.41
C VAL A 134 17.10 -19.21 0.54
N VAL A 135 15.80 -19.22 0.84
CA VAL A 135 14.80 -19.90 0.01
C VAL A 135 14.85 -19.37 -1.44
N PRO A 136 14.78 -20.23 -2.46
CA PRO A 136 14.66 -19.77 -3.85
C PRO A 136 13.47 -18.82 -4.01
N GLY A 137 13.71 -17.65 -4.60
CA GLY A 137 12.71 -16.59 -4.75
C GLY A 137 12.70 -15.55 -3.63
N GLY A 138 13.40 -15.80 -2.52
CA GLY A 138 13.59 -14.88 -1.40
C GLY A 138 12.41 -14.80 -0.43
N ILE A 139 12.55 -13.89 0.54
CA ILE A 139 11.68 -13.78 1.71
C ILE A 139 10.76 -12.57 1.57
N ARG A 140 9.50 -12.73 2.00
CA ARG A 140 8.54 -11.63 2.18
C ARG A 140 8.69 -11.03 3.58
N LEU A 141 8.85 -9.71 3.68
CA LEU A 141 8.82 -8.96 4.93
C LEU A 141 7.54 -8.11 5.01
N ASP A 142 6.70 -8.40 5.99
CA ASP A 142 5.53 -7.60 6.36
C ASP A 142 5.84 -6.77 7.60
N LEU A 143 5.76 -5.44 7.48
CA LEU A 143 5.99 -4.50 8.58
C LEU A 143 4.67 -3.97 9.15
N SER A 144 4.61 -3.96 10.48
CA SER A 144 3.46 -3.48 11.23
C SER A 144 3.88 -2.84 12.55
N VAL A 145 3.13 -1.83 13.01
CA VAL A 145 3.42 -1.11 14.26
C VAL A 145 2.16 -0.88 15.06
N SER A 146 2.12 -1.29 16.33
CA SER A 146 1.00 -0.95 17.22
C SER A 146 1.33 -1.16 18.69
N SER A 147 0.55 -0.54 19.57
CA SER A 147 0.59 -0.79 21.02
C SER A 147 -0.56 -1.72 21.43
N PRO A 148 -0.38 -2.56 22.47
CA PRO A 148 -1.48 -3.27 23.11
C PRO A 148 -2.60 -2.33 23.59
N SER A 149 -2.27 -1.08 23.92
CA SER A 149 -3.21 -0.05 24.34
C SER A 149 -3.91 0.67 23.19
N ASP A 150 -3.57 0.39 21.93
CA ASP A 150 -4.30 0.96 20.79
C ASP A 150 -5.72 0.37 20.75
N LEU A 151 -6.72 1.19 20.43
CA LEU A 151 -8.13 0.81 20.56
C LEU A 151 -8.48 -0.49 19.81
N ARG A 152 -7.80 -0.81 18.71
CA ARG A 152 -8.06 -2.04 17.94
C ARG A 152 -7.38 -3.30 18.49
N ASN A 153 -6.44 -3.14 19.41
CA ASN A 153 -5.66 -4.24 19.99
C ASN A 153 -6.11 -4.58 21.42
N VAL A 154 -6.90 -3.71 22.06
CA VAL A 154 -7.47 -4.02 23.36
C VAL A 154 -8.55 -5.10 23.24
N GLY A 155 -8.71 -5.90 24.30
CA GLY A 155 -9.75 -6.93 24.37
C GLY A 155 -11.17 -6.34 24.28
N LEU A 156 -12.15 -7.16 23.89
CA LEU A 156 -13.52 -6.74 23.60
C LEU A 156 -14.16 -5.91 24.72
N ALA A 157 -13.98 -6.31 25.98
CA ALA A 157 -14.53 -5.60 27.14
C ALA A 157 -13.96 -4.17 27.27
N LEU A 158 -12.64 -4.01 27.10
CA LEU A 158 -11.99 -2.71 27.17
C LEU A 158 -12.31 -1.86 25.93
N TRP A 159 -12.39 -2.48 24.74
CA TRP A 159 -12.85 -1.80 23.52
C TRP A 159 -14.24 -1.21 23.70
N GLN A 160 -15.17 -2.00 24.24
CA GLN A 160 -16.53 -1.56 24.55
C GLN A 160 -16.50 -0.36 25.50
N LYS A 161 -15.89 -0.51 26.68
CA LYS A 161 -15.76 0.58 27.67
C LYS A 161 -15.21 1.88 27.06
N ARG A 162 -14.13 1.79 26.28
CA ARG A 162 -13.46 2.95 25.69
C ARG A 162 -14.24 3.58 24.54
N ARG A 163 -14.92 2.78 23.72
CA ARG A 163 -15.72 3.27 22.57
C ARG A 163 -16.85 4.21 23.00
N TRP A 164 -17.49 3.96 24.14
CA TRP A 164 -18.57 4.80 24.67
C TRP A 164 -18.08 5.94 25.57
N ASN A 165 -16.78 6.04 25.84
CA ASN A 165 -16.21 7.11 26.66
C ASN A 165 -15.89 8.34 25.79
N THR A 166 -16.65 9.42 25.96
CA THR A 166 -16.49 10.67 25.20
C THR A 166 -15.17 11.38 25.46
N ARG A 167 -14.47 11.06 26.56
CA ARG A 167 -13.15 11.61 26.88
C ARG A 167 -12.00 10.82 26.23
N ASP A 168 -12.24 9.58 25.80
CA ASP A 168 -11.22 8.78 25.14
C ASP A 168 -11.03 9.23 23.70
N ILE A 169 -9.84 9.76 23.40
CA ILE A 169 -9.53 10.25 22.05
C ILE A 169 -9.12 9.11 21.10
N GLY A 170 -8.99 7.88 21.62
CA GLY A 170 -8.71 6.66 20.87
C GLY A 170 -7.49 6.79 19.98
N GLU A 171 -7.64 6.43 18.70
CA GLU A 171 -6.58 6.51 17.69
C GLU A 171 -6.11 7.95 17.41
N ARG A 172 -6.85 8.98 17.84
CA ARG A 172 -6.39 10.38 17.70
C ARG A 172 -5.16 10.67 18.57
N ARG A 173 -4.87 9.82 19.57
CA ARG A 173 -3.69 9.94 20.43
C ARG A 173 -2.38 9.96 19.63
N PHE A 174 -2.27 9.11 18.61
CA PHE A 174 -1.09 8.96 17.76
C PHE A 174 -1.29 9.50 16.33
N ALA A 175 -2.33 10.30 16.09
CA ALA A 175 -2.63 10.83 14.74
C ALA A 175 -1.51 11.73 14.17
N ASP A 176 -0.75 12.40 15.05
CA ASP A 176 0.38 13.27 14.71
C ASP A 176 1.73 12.65 15.15
N SER A 177 1.76 11.32 15.26
CA SER A 177 2.88 10.54 15.79
C SER A 177 3.21 9.40 14.84
N ALA A 178 3.75 9.78 13.68
CA ALA A 178 4.27 8.82 12.75
C ALA A 178 5.62 8.31 13.25
N VAL A 179 5.78 6.99 13.27
CA VAL A 179 6.98 6.31 13.73
C VAL A 179 8.11 6.48 12.72
N ASP A 180 9.31 6.78 13.20
CA ASP A 180 10.47 7.08 12.37
C ASP A 180 11.76 6.53 12.99
N PHE A 181 12.86 6.55 12.22
CA PHE A 181 14.21 6.25 12.71
C PHE A 181 14.82 7.38 13.53
N VAL A 182 14.24 8.58 13.49
CA VAL A 182 14.76 9.77 14.18
C VAL A 182 13.86 10.11 15.36
N GLY A 183 14.41 10.10 16.57
CA GLY A 183 13.77 10.68 17.74
C GLY A 183 13.94 12.20 17.74
N GLN A 184 12.97 12.91 17.13
CA GLN A 184 12.76 14.38 17.15
C GLN A 184 13.93 15.38 16.97
N ASP A 185 15.19 14.99 16.79
CA ASP A 185 16.27 15.93 16.52
C ASP A 185 16.26 16.33 15.03
N ASP A 186 15.85 17.57 14.81
CA ASP A 186 15.48 18.21 13.54
C ASP A 186 16.69 18.52 12.62
N GLU A 187 17.62 17.58 12.46
CA GLU A 187 18.65 17.62 11.42
C GLU A 187 18.60 16.33 10.57
N ARG A 188 17.72 16.36 9.58
CA ARG A 188 17.47 15.25 8.65
C ARG A 188 18.70 14.90 7.82
N ARG A 189 19.29 13.72 8.08
CA ARG A 189 19.61 12.65 7.11
C ARG A 189 20.36 11.53 7.83
N VAL A 190 19.65 10.66 8.56
CA VAL A 190 20.25 9.36 8.91
C VAL A 190 20.12 8.45 7.68
N VAL A 191 21.10 8.57 6.79
CA VAL A 191 21.24 7.76 5.57
C VAL A 191 22.11 6.55 5.92
N GLY A 192 21.60 5.34 5.69
CA GLY A 192 22.41 4.12 5.82
C GLY A 192 22.49 3.52 7.22
N LEU A 193 21.48 3.76 8.06
CA LEU A 193 21.34 3.10 9.36
C LEU A 193 21.27 1.56 9.23
N LEU A 194 20.48 1.08 8.26
CA LEU A 194 20.22 -0.33 8.09
C LEU A 194 21.30 -1.00 7.22
N LYS A 195 21.78 -2.16 7.68
CA LYS A 195 22.66 -3.03 6.88
C LYS A 195 21.90 -3.60 5.68
N PRO A 196 22.53 -3.80 4.52
CA PRO A 196 21.83 -4.34 3.36
C PRO A 196 21.36 -5.79 3.62
N VAL A 197 20.13 -6.12 3.22
CA VAL A 197 19.60 -7.48 3.32
C VAL A 197 19.24 -8.02 1.94
N TYR A 198 20.00 -9.01 1.50
CA TYR A 198 19.89 -9.60 0.16
C TYR A 198 18.81 -10.68 0.05
N SER A 199 18.36 -11.23 1.19
CA SER A 199 17.42 -12.34 1.24
C SER A 199 15.96 -11.90 1.07
N ILE A 200 15.63 -10.62 1.25
CA ILE A 200 14.26 -10.10 1.13
C ILE A 200 13.98 -9.66 -0.32
N THR A 201 12.92 -10.19 -0.90
CA THR A 201 12.50 -9.90 -2.29
C THR A 201 11.12 -9.24 -2.37
N LYS A 202 10.34 -9.26 -1.27
CA LYS A 202 9.03 -8.63 -1.20
C LYS A 202 8.87 -7.88 0.13
N PHE A 203 8.45 -6.62 0.05
CA PHE A 203 8.19 -5.77 1.20
C PHE A 203 6.74 -5.30 1.20
N VAL A 204 6.07 -5.43 2.33
CA VAL A 204 4.68 -5.05 2.51
C VAL A 204 4.54 -4.26 3.79
N SER A 205 3.86 -3.12 3.75
CA SER A 205 3.47 -2.38 4.93
C SER A 205 1.96 -2.46 5.16
N GLU A 206 1.54 -2.85 6.36
CA GLU A 206 0.13 -2.91 6.75
C GLU A 206 -0.30 -1.60 7.43
N GLY A 207 -0.77 -0.61 6.67
CA GLY A 207 -1.00 0.76 7.20
C GLY A 207 -2.45 1.21 7.38
N LEU A 208 -3.48 0.42 7.08
CA LEU A 208 -4.87 0.91 7.19
C LEU A 208 -5.37 0.98 8.64
N HIS A 209 -4.81 0.16 9.54
CA HIS A 209 -5.37 -0.10 10.87
C HIS A 209 -4.29 -0.22 11.97
N ARG A 210 -3.08 0.24 11.67
CA ARG A 210 -1.89 0.20 12.53
C ARG A 210 -1.24 1.58 12.52
N ARG A 211 -0.30 1.85 13.44
CA ARG A 211 0.33 3.16 13.56
C ARG A 211 1.04 3.55 12.28
N ALA A 212 0.98 4.84 11.96
CA ALA A 212 1.62 5.38 10.78
C ALA A 212 3.15 5.28 10.92
N VAL A 213 3.82 4.88 9.86
CA VAL A 213 5.28 4.99 9.72
C VAL A 213 5.57 6.14 8.77
N MET A 214 6.61 6.90 9.08
CA MET A 214 7.05 8.03 8.26
C MET A 214 7.40 7.57 6.84
N PRO A 215 6.99 8.33 5.80
CA PRO A 215 7.33 7.99 4.41
C PRO A 215 8.83 7.78 4.20
N ALA A 216 9.67 8.66 4.74
CA ALA A 216 11.13 8.57 4.63
C ALA A 216 11.68 7.26 5.22
N ALA A 217 11.14 6.79 6.35
CA ALA A 217 11.53 5.50 6.94
C ALA A 217 11.25 4.33 5.99
N TYR A 218 10.11 4.32 5.28
CA TYR A 218 9.87 3.30 4.25
C TYR A 218 10.90 3.36 3.12
N ALA A 219 11.29 4.56 2.67
CA ALA A 219 12.30 4.68 1.62
C ALA A 219 13.69 4.22 2.09
N GLU A 220 14.08 4.47 3.33
CA GLU A 220 15.33 3.94 3.91
C GLU A 220 15.30 2.41 4.01
N ILE A 221 14.18 1.82 4.48
CA ILE A 221 13.99 0.36 4.52
C ILE A 221 14.17 -0.22 3.12
N ILE A 222 13.46 0.30 2.12
CA ILE A 222 13.55 -0.19 0.73
C ILE A 222 14.97 -0.05 0.17
N SER A 223 15.67 1.05 0.50
CA SER A 223 17.04 1.28 0.06
C SER A 223 18.03 0.26 0.63
N ALA A 224 17.72 -0.34 1.79
CA ALA A 224 18.51 -1.39 2.41
C ALA A 224 18.15 -2.81 1.92
N LEU A 225 17.32 -2.96 0.89
CA LEU A 225 16.91 -4.26 0.32
C LEU A 225 17.35 -4.41 -1.15
N PRO A 226 18.63 -4.72 -1.44
CA PRO A 226 19.17 -4.69 -2.82
C PRO A 226 18.45 -5.61 -3.82
N ASN A 227 17.90 -6.72 -3.33
CA ASN A 227 17.21 -7.74 -4.14
C ASN A 227 15.69 -7.61 -4.17
N LEU A 228 15.14 -6.50 -3.63
CA LEU A 228 13.71 -6.26 -3.62
C LEU A 228 13.12 -6.22 -5.03
N ARG A 229 12.03 -6.95 -5.24
CA ARG A 229 11.28 -7.05 -6.51
C ARG A 229 9.90 -6.44 -6.40
N GLU A 230 9.29 -6.51 -5.23
CA GLU A 230 7.93 -6.01 -4.99
C GLU A 230 7.85 -5.18 -3.70
N ALA A 231 7.27 -3.99 -3.80
CA ALA A 231 7.01 -3.11 -2.66
C ALA A 231 5.53 -2.71 -2.63
N TYR A 232 4.88 -2.97 -1.49
CA TYR A 232 3.49 -2.60 -1.22
C TYR A 232 3.43 -1.65 -0.02
N LEU A 233 3.32 -0.36 -0.31
CA LEU A 233 3.40 0.71 0.66
C LEU A 233 2.04 1.29 0.98
N ASN A 234 1.84 1.57 2.25
CA ASN A 234 0.68 2.24 2.77
C ASN A 234 1.15 3.46 3.56
N ILE A 235 0.94 4.62 2.94
CA ILE A 235 1.46 5.89 3.42
C ILE A 235 0.32 6.69 4.04
N MET A 236 0.48 7.03 5.31
CA MET A 236 -0.44 7.94 5.99
C MET A 236 -0.11 9.38 5.62
N LYS A 237 -1.07 10.10 5.01
CA LYS A 237 -0.90 11.52 4.72
C LYS A 237 -1.14 12.34 5.98
N GLU A 238 -0.14 13.14 6.34
CA GLU A 238 -0.24 14.16 7.37
C GLU A 238 -1.31 15.20 6.97
N ARG A 239 -2.07 15.67 7.97
CA ARG A 239 -3.15 16.64 7.79
C ARG A 239 -2.63 18.04 7.50
N ARG A 240 -1.49 18.40 8.11
CA ARG A 240 -0.83 19.70 7.91
C ARG A 240 -0.13 19.74 6.54
N VAL A 241 -0.55 20.66 5.68
CA VAL A 241 -0.09 20.75 4.27
C VAL A 241 1.43 20.86 4.16
N LEU A 242 2.06 21.76 4.92
CA LEU A 242 3.51 21.99 4.86
C LEU A 242 4.31 20.76 5.31
N VAL A 243 3.92 20.13 6.42
CA VAL A 243 4.58 18.92 6.94
C VAL A 243 4.39 17.75 5.98
N ARG A 244 3.19 17.61 5.41
CA ARG A 244 2.91 16.61 4.37
C ARG A 244 3.80 16.78 3.15
N ARG A 245 3.90 18.00 2.60
CA ARG A 245 4.77 18.32 1.45
C ARG A 245 6.21 17.94 1.75
N LEU A 246 6.69 18.33 2.93
CA LEU A 246 8.03 18.05 3.39
C LEU A 246 8.30 16.54 3.51
N ASN A 247 7.40 15.78 4.12
CA ASN A 247 7.54 14.32 4.28
C ASN A 247 7.52 13.58 2.93
N LEU A 248 6.65 13.99 2.01
CA LEU A 248 6.57 13.39 0.67
C LEU A 248 7.75 13.80 -0.22
N SER A 249 8.31 15.00 -0.03
CA SER A 249 9.53 15.42 -0.71
C SER A 249 10.71 14.54 -0.33
N GLN A 250 10.94 14.34 0.97
CA GLN A 250 12.02 13.47 1.47
C GLN A 250 11.86 12.01 1.03
N PHE A 251 10.63 11.50 1.02
CA PHE A 251 10.35 10.18 0.48
C PHE A 251 10.81 10.08 -0.98
N GLY A 252 10.45 11.08 -1.80
CA GLY A 252 10.89 11.19 -3.19
C GLY A 252 12.41 11.25 -3.35
N ASP A 253 13.10 12.08 -2.56
CA ASP A 253 14.56 12.23 -2.60
C ASP A 253 15.29 10.90 -2.36
N LEU A 254 14.76 10.06 -1.47
CA LEU A 254 15.33 8.76 -1.14
C LEU A 254 15.03 7.68 -2.18
N MET A 255 14.07 7.89 -3.09
CA MET A 255 13.76 6.93 -4.16
C MET A 255 14.93 6.72 -5.13
N VAL A 256 15.87 7.66 -5.20
CA VAL A 256 17.08 7.52 -6.03
C VAL A 256 17.94 6.32 -5.61
N ARG A 257 17.87 5.91 -4.33
CA ARG A 257 18.62 4.78 -3.76
C ARG A 257 17.88 3.45 -3.90
N TRP A 258 16.68 3.43 -4.49
CA TRP A 258 15.88 2.23 -4.57
C TRP A 258 16.48 1.16 -5.49
N PRO A 259 16.26 -0.12 -5.16
CA PRO A 259 16.88 -1.24 -5.85
C PRO A 259 16.45 -1.30 -7.31
N HIS A 260 17.43 -1.60 -8.17
CA HIS A 260 17.24 -1.70 -9.62
C HIS A 260 16.40 -2.90 -10.05
N ARG A 261 16.26 -3.90 -9.17
CA ARG A 261 15.45 -5.11 -9.38
C ARG A 261 13.96 -4.91 -9.07
N LEU A 262 13.58 -3.76 -8.52
CA LEU A 262 12.18 -3.45 -8.20
C LEU A 262 11.36 -3.44 -9.48
N SER A 263 10.41 -4.37 -9.60
CA SER A 263 9.52 -4.50 -10.75
C SER A 263 8.07 -4.12 -10.43
N THR A 264 7.66 -4.27 -9.17
CA THR A 264 6.28 -4.00 -8.73
C THR A 264 6.29 -2.96 -7.63
N LEU A 265 5.60 -1.85 -7.84
CA LEU A 265 5.41 -0.80 -6.85
C LEU A 265 3.93 -0.50 -6.69
N VAL A 266 3.41 -0.69 -5.49
CA VAL A 266 2.04 -0.35 -5.12
C VAL A 266 2.11 0.62 -3.95
N ILE A 267 1.60 1.83 -4.10
CA ILE A 267 1.56 2.83 -3.03
C ILE A 267 0.14 3.32 -2.82
N ARG A 268 -0.36 3.16 -1.60
CA ARG A 268 -1.68 3.62 -1.17
C ARG A 268 -1.52 4.73 -0.15
N GLY A 269 -1.89 5.95 -0.53
CA GLY A 269 -2.07 7.08 0.35
C GLY A 269 -3.39 6.99 1.09
N ASN A 270 -3.34 7.06 2.41
CA ASN A 270 -4.51 7.13 3.28
C ASN A 270 -4.56 8.48 3.98
N THR A 271 -5.72 8.84 4.52
CA THR A 271 -5.93 10.04 5.36
C THR A 271 -6.63 9.62 6.64
N THR A 272 -6.28 10.24 7.76
CA THR A 272 -7.05 10.13 9.01
C THR A 272 -8.32 10.99 8.90
N SER A 273 -9.20 10.69 7.96
CA SER A 273 -10.46 11.40 7.79
C SER A 273 -11.54 10.75 8.65
N ASN A 274 -12.21 11.54 9.49
CA ASN A 274 -13.50 11.12 10.04
C ASN A 274 -14.53 11.26 8.90
N TRP A 275 -15.38 10.26 8.69
CA TRP A 275 -16.44 10.30 7.67
C TRP A 275 -17.38 11.53 7.82
N ARG A 276 -17.42 12.15 9.01
CA ARG A 276 -18.17 13.37 9.34
C ARG A 276 -17.47 14.69 9.00
N GLN A 277 -16.14 14.72 8.90
CA GLN A 277 -15.40 15.94 8.61
C GLN A 277 -15.09 15.94 7.14
N LEU A 278 -15.81 16.74 6.35
CA LEU A 278 -15.68 16.86 4.90
C LEU A 278 -14.20 17.04 4.49
N PRO A 279 -13.51 15.95 4.14
CA PRO A 279 -12.05 15.94 4.24
C PRO A 279 -11.37 16.40 2.95
N HIS A 280 -12.07 17.12 2.07
CA HIS A 280 -11.68 17.16 0.67
C HIS A 280 -11.08 18.48 0.20
N ALA A 281 -11.50 19.64 0.71
CA ALA A 281 -10.92 20.92 0.29
C ALA A 281 -9.48 21.10 0.82
N SER A 282 -9.27 21.02 2.14
CA SER A 282 -7.96 21.25 2.76
C SER A 282 -6.91 20.17 2.48
N ILE A 283 -7.33 18.95 2.09
CA ILE A 283 -6.42 17.87 1.69
C ILE A 283 -6.12 17.92 0.18
N SER A 284 -6.98 18.53 -0.64
CA SER A 284 -6.77 18.71 -2.09
C SER A 284 -6.07 20.02 -2.46
N GLU A 285 -6.01 21.00 -1.55
CA GLU A 285 -5.32 22.26 -1.80
C GLU A 285 -3.79 22.09 -1.89
N ALA A 286 -3.28 22.55 -3.04
CA ALA A 286 -1.94 23.03 -3.37
C ALA A 286 -0.73 22.24 -2.81
N ASP A 287 -0.12 21.47 -3.71
CA ASP A 287 1.28 21.00 -3.68
C ASP A 287 1.69 20.12 -2.49
N ALA A 288 1.07 18.94 -2.38
CA ALA A 288 1.52 17.92 -1.43
C ALA A 288 2.53 16.93 -2.00
N GLY A 289 2.74 16.89 -3.32
CA GLY A 289 3.44 15.76 -3.92
C GLY A 289 3.89 15.95 -5.34
N ASP A 290 4.09 17.18 -5.81
CA ASP A 290 4.54 17.44 -7.19
C ASP A 290 5.97 16.92 -7.38
N HIS A 291 6.85 17.16 -6.40
CA HIS A 291 8.19 16.57 -6.36
C HIS A 291 8.13 15.04 -6.37
N LEU A 292 7.34 14.45 -5.46
CA LEU A 292 7.15 13.01 -5.39
C LEU A 292 6.59 12.43 -6.70
N ALA A 293 5.66 13.12 -7.34
CA ALA A 293 5.13 12.73 -8.64
C ALA A 293 6.22 12.69 -9.72
N SER A 294 7.20 13.62 -9.66
CA SER A 294 8.39 13.56 -10.50
C SER A 294 9.25 12.34 -10.20
N CYS A 295 9.58 12.09 -8.94
CA CYS A 295 10.37 10.91 -8.55
C CYS A 295 9.67 9.59 -8.96
N LEU A 296 8.34 9.52 -8.85
CA LEU A 296 7.56 8.37 -9.29
C LEU A 296 7.63 8.18 -10.82
N ARG A 297 7.61 9.27 -11.60
CA ARG A 297 7.84 9.20 -13.06
C ARG A 297 9.25 8.73 -13.39
N ASP A 298 10.25 9.11 -12.62
CA ASP A 298 11.64 8.70 -12.85
C ASP A 298 11.86 7.20 -12.56
N VAL A 299 11.13 6.65 -11.59
CA VAL A 299 11.17 5.22 -11.25
C VAL A 299 10.32 4.38 -12.21
N ALA A 300 9.21 4.91 -12.73
CA ALA A 300 8.26 4.17 -13.56
C ALA A 300 8.86 3.40 -14.76
N PRO A 301 9.87 3.91 -15.50
CA PRO A 301 10.51 3.19 -16.61
C PRO A 301 11.15 1.85 -16.25
N ARG A 302 11.46 1.63 -14.97
CA ARG A 302 12.12 0.42 -14.46
C ARG A 302 11.12 -0.63 -14.00
N LEU A 303 9.86 -0.24 -13.82
CA LEU A 303 8.81 -1.08 -13.28
C LEU A 303 8.08 -1.86 -14.38
N ARG A 304 7.50 -3.00 -13.98
CA ARG A 304 6.47 -3.73 -14.73
C ARG A 304 5.06 -3.41 -14.25
N THR A 305 4.90 -3.16 -12.96
CA THR A 305 3.61 -2.82 -12.35
C THR A 305 3.75 -1.57 -11.50
N LEU A 306 2.93 -0.57 -11.77
CA LEU A 306 2.82 0.65 -10.98
C LEU A 306 1.37 0.87 -10.55
N SER A 307 1.11 0.88 -9.24
CA SER A 307 -0.19 1.27 -8.70
C SER A 307 -0.02 2.40 -7.70
N ILE A 308 -0.72 3.51 -7.92
CA ILE A 308 -0.70 4.69 -7.04
C ILE A 308 -2.14 5.03 -6.70
N ALA A 309 -2.47 5.04 -5.41
CA ALA A 309 -3.81 5.41 -4.95
C ALA A 309 -3.75 6.54 -3.94
N ASN A 310 -4.42 7.66 -4.21
CA ASN A 310 -4.64 8.76 -3.25
C ASN A 310 -3.36 9.29 -2.57
N LEU A 311 -2.21 9.24 -3.26
CA LEU A 311 -0.93 9.73 -2.75
C LEU A 311 -0.59 11.12 -3.30
N VAL A 312 -0.47 11.20 -4.63
CA VAL A 312 -0.23 12.44 -5.40
C VAL A 312 -1.46 12.80 -6.23
N THR A 313 -1.54 14.04 -6.68
CA THR A 313 -2.62 14.42 -7.61
C THR A 313 -2.37 13.78 -8.99
N ILE A 314 -3.43 13.37 -9.67
CA ILE A 314 -3.31 12.73 -10.97
C ILE A 314 -2.74 13.69 -12.02
N LYS A 315 -3.11 14.97 -11.94
CA LYS A 315 -2.58 16.03 -12.80
C LYS A 315 -1.09 16.25 -12.56
N ALA A 316 -0.62 16.27 -11.30
CA ALA A 316 0.80 16.38 -11.02
C ALA A 316 1.59 15.18 -11.57
N PHE A 317 1.06 13.95 -11.47
CA PHE A 317 1.70 12.77 -12.04
C PHE A 317 1.76 12.80 -13.58
N LEU A 318 0.68 13.24 -14.23
CA LEU A 318 0.57 13.30 -15.69
C LEU A 318 0.98 14.66 -16.28
N ILE A 319 1.59 15.56 -15.51
CA ILE A 319 1.83 16.96 -15.94
C ILE A 319 2.55 17.09 -17.29
N PRO A 320 3.56 16.27 -17.67
CA PRO A 320 4.21 16.42 -18.98
C PRO A 320 3.33 15.96 -20.15
N LEU A 321 2.21 15.30 -19.85
CA LEU A 321 1.28 14.71 -20.80
C LEU A 321 -0.07 15.44 -20.80
N TRP A 322 -0.29 16.34 -19.84
CA TRP A 322 -1.54 17.07 -19.70
C TRP A 322 -1.70 18.08 -20.85
N PRO A 323 -2.92 18.29 -21.38
CA PRO A 323 -3.18 19.34 -22.36
C PRO A 323 -2.78 20.72 -21.86
N THR A 324 -2.06 21.50 -22.67
CA THR A 324 -1.64 22.86 -22.26
C THR A 324 -2.76 23.90 -22.40
N ASN A 325 -3.68 23.68 -23.33
CA ASN A 325 -4.83 24.53 -23.62
C ASN A 325 -5.93 23.70 -24.31
N SER A 326 -7.06 24.33 -24.63
CA SER A 326 -8.22 23.68 -25.26
C SER A 326 -7.99 23.20 -26.70
N GLU A 327 -6.92 23.67 -27.36
CA GLU A 327 -6.52 23.27 -28.72
C GLU A 327 -5.54 22.08 -28.72
N ASP A 328 -4.84 21.82 -27.61
CA ASP A 328 -3.86 20.74 -27.45
C ASP A 328 -4.53 19.36 -27.33
N ARG A 329 -5.05 18.85 -28.44
CA ARG A 329 -5.82 17.59 -28.52
C ARG A 329 -5.08 16.42 -29.15
N ASP A 330 -3.85 16.65 -29.59
CA ASP A 330 -3.06 15.63 -30.28
C ASP A 330 -2.55 14.53 -29.34
N ILE A 331 -2.36 13.33 -29.87
CA ILE A 331 -1.79 12.21 -29.10
C ILE A 331 -0.31 12.39 -28.76
N LEU A 332 0.39 13.25 -29.48
CA LEU A 332 1.76 13.64 -29.14
C LEU A 332 1.68 15.00 -28.46
N PRO A 333 2.12 15.13 -27.20
CA PRO A 333 2.10 16.41 -26.54
C PRO A 333 3.02 17.40 -27.25
N ILE A 334 2.66 18.68 -27.20
CA ILE A 334 3.43 19.79 -27.78
C ILE A 334 4.87 19.81 -27.22
N SER A 335 5.00 19.60 -25.91
CA SER A 335 6.30 19.43 -25.26
C SER A 335 6.67 17.96 -25.15
N ARG A 336 7.83 17.59 -25.72
CA ARG A 336 8.40 16.24 -25.61
C ARG A 336 9.42 16.09 -24.49
N ARG A 337 9.68 17.14 -23.69
CA ARG A 337 10.65 17.09 -22.59
C ARG A 337 10.07 16.31 -21.41
N GLY A 338 10.88 15.46 -20.78
CA GLY A 338 10.47 14.72 -19.57
C GLY A 338 9.49 13.57 -19.82
N LEU A 339 9.35 13.11 -21.06
CA LEU A 339 8.49 11.97 -21.38
C LEU A 339 9.11 10.64 -20.91
N PRO A 340 8.45 9.87 -20.02
CA PRO A 340 9.00 8.63 -19.53
C PRO A 340 8.91 7.55 -20.61
N LYS A 341 10.04 6.93 -20.96
CA LYS A 341 10.09 5.75 -21.84
C LYS A 341 9.84 4.48 -21.02
N CYS A 342 8.57 4.22 -20.69
CA CYS A 342 8.15 3.07 -19.89
C CYS A 342 8.13 1.76 -20.69
N LYS A 343 9.31 1.28 -21.12
CA LYS A 343 9.44 0.09 -21.98
C LYS A 343 8.88 -1.19 -21.38
N TYR A 344 9.05 -1.38 -20.06
CA TYR A 344 8.73 -2.62 -19.37
C TYR A 344 7.39 -2.58 -18.62
N LEU A 345 6.72 -1.42 -18.60
CA LEU A 345 5.51 -1.25 -17.81
C LEU A 345 4.33 -1.96 -18.47
N GLU A 346 3.83 -3.00 -17.80
CA GLU A 346 2.76 -3.88 -18.25
C GLU A 346 1.41 -3.46 -17.64
N THR A 347 1.42 -3.03 -16.37
CA THR A 347 0.19 -2.71 -15.62
C THR A 347 0.33 -1.37 -14.92
N VAL A 348 -0.65 -0.48 -15.13
CA VAL A 348 -0.72 0.84 -14.50
C VAL A 348 -2.09 1.05 -13.87
N ASP A 349 -2.14 1.23 -12.55
CA ASP A 349 -3.39 1.46 -11.81
C ASP A 349 -3.31 2.75 -11.00
N LEU A 350 -3.98 3.81 -11.48
CA LEU A 350 -3.99 5.12 -10.83
C LEU A 350 -5.36 5.39 -10.22
N HIS A 351 -5.40 5.59 -8.90
CA HIS A 351 -6.60 6.01 -8.19
C HIS A 351 -6.41 7.41 -7.64
N TYR A 352 -7.29 8.34 -8.01
CA TYR A 352 -7.21 9.73 -7.58
C TYR A 352 -8.46 10.13 -6.80
N ALA A 353 -8.30 11.02 -5.82
CA ALA A 353 -9.43 11.65 -5.15
C ALA A 353 -9.99 12.77 -6.05
N SER A 354 -11.31 12.93 -6.06
CA SER A 354 -11.97 13.99 -6.83
C SER A 354 -11.58 15.38 -6.34
N LEU A 355 -10.94 16.13 -7.26
CA LEU A 355 -11.10 17.56 -7.59
C LEU A 355 -10.81 18.54 -6.43
N ILE A 356 -9.66 19.25 -6.38
CA ILE A 356 -9.09 20.35 -7.21
C ILE A 356 -9.92 21.64 -7.20
N TYR A 357 -11.24 21.57 -7.34
CA TYR A 357 -12.01 22.80 -7.47
C TYR A 357 -12.63 23.20 -6.14
N LYS A 358 -12.36 24.44 -5.71
CA LYS A 358 -13.16 25.18 -4.73
C LYS A 358 -14.52 25.53 -5.36
N ILE A 359 -15.27 24.52 -5.80
CA ILE A 359 -16.65 24.74 -6.22
C ILE A 359 -17.45 24.85 -4.92
N ASP A 360 -18.05 26.01 -4.71
CA ASP A 360 -19.04 26.22 -3.66
C ASP A 360 -20.32 25.48 -4.05
N TRP A 361 -20.28 24.16 -3.99
CA TRP A 361 -21.32 23.23 -4.47
C TRP A 361 -22.69 23.44 -3.81
N TYR A 362 -22.73 24.09 -2.64
CA TYR A 362 -23.97 24.48 -1.97
C TYR A 362 -24.61 25.74 -2.56
N LYS A 363 -23.88 26.47 -3.42
CA LYS A 363 -24.36 27.66 -4.13
C LYS A 363 -24.81 27.35 -5.56
N GLU A 364 -24.32 26.25 -6.14
CA GLU A 364 -24.67 25.81 -7.48
C GLU A 364 -25.67 24.64 -7.40
N ASN A 365 -26.96 24.88 -7.69
CA ASN A 365 -28.03 23.88 -7.75
C ASN A 365 -27.88 22.86 -8.90
N ALA A 366 -26.65 22.53 -9.32
CA ALA A 366 -26.35 21.68 -10.48
C ALA A 366 -25.71 20.35 -10.04
N ASP A 367 -26.03 19.27 -10.75
CA ASP A 367 -25.38 17.97 -10.57
C ASP A 367 -23.87 18.09 -10.84
N PHE A 368 -23.06 17.93 -9.79
CA PHE A 368 -21.61 18.00 -9.82
C PHE A 368 -20.99 17.17 -10.96
N ASN A 369 -21.60 16.03 -11.29
CA ASN A 369 -21.07 15.13 -12.31
C ASN A 369 -21.23 15.68 -13.73
N LYS A 370 -22.17 16.61 -13.93
CA LYS A 370 -22.48 17.26 -15.20
C LYS A 370 -21.83 18.63 -15.34
N HIS A 371 -21.10 19.12 -14.34
CA HIS A 371 -20.44 20.41 -14.41
C HIS A 371 -19.35 20.40 -15.50
N ASP A 372 -19.34 21.44 -16.36
CA ASP A 372 -18.46 21.54 -17.54
C ASP A 372 -16.98 21.35 -17.21
N MET A 373 -16.43 22.07 -16.23
CA MET A 373 -15.05 21.90 -15.76
C MET A 373 -14.71 20.45 -15.35
N VAL A 374 -15.65 19.73 -14.73
CA VAL A 374 -15.45 18.35 -14.30
C VAL A 374 -15.46 17.41 -15.48
N THR A 375 -16.36 17.64 -16.43
CA THR A 375 -16.42 16.90 -17.70
C THR A 375 -15.14 17.12 -18.51
N GLU A 376 -14.72 18.37 -18.71
CA GLU A 376 -13.48 18.73 -19.41
C GLU A 376 -12.26 18.08 -18.75
N PHE A 377 -12.14 18.15 -17.42
CA PHE A 377 -11.07 17.49 -16.67
C PHE A 377 -10.99 15.97 -16.94
N ARG A 378 -12.14 15.29 -17.06
CA ARG A 378 -12.18 13.84 -17.37
C ARG A 378 -11.73 13.55 -18.80
N GLN A 379 -12.07 14.43 -19.75
CA GLN A 379 -11.60 14.31 -21.14
C GLN A 379 -10.08 14.53 -21.22
N ASP A 380 -9.58 15.59 -20.59
CA ASP A 380 -8.14 15.88 -20.48
C ASP A 380 -7.37 14.73 -19.85
N LEU A 381 -7.91 14.16 -18.77
CA LEU A 381 -7.32 13.00 -18.10
C LEU A 381 -7.27 11.79 -19.03
N ALA A 382 -8.33 11.53 -19.79
CA ALA A 382 -8.38 10.43 -20.75
C ALA A 382 -7.36 10.59 -21.88
N LEU A 383 -7.12 11.82 -22.35
CA LEU A 383 -6.08 12.12 -23.34
C LEU A 383 -4.67 12.02 -22.75
N ALA A 384 -4.43 12.56 -21.56
CA ALA A 384 -3.14 12.43 -20.88
C ALA A 384 -2.78 10.95 -20.62
N ALA A 385 -3.78 10.12 -20.32
CA ALA A 385 -3.63 8.67 -20.19
C ALA A 385 -3.30 7.99 -21.53
N ALA A 386 -3.96 8.38 -22.63
CA ALA A 386 -3.63 7.88 -23.96
C ALA A 386 -2.18 8.25 -24.35
N ARG A 387 -1.78 9.51 -24.11
CA ARG A 387 -0.41 10.01 -24.30
C ARG A 387 0.60 9.18 -23.52
N LEU A 388 0.30 8.83 -22.26
CA LEU A 388 1.13 7.95 -21.44
C LEU A 388 1.25 6.53 -22.05
N ALA A 389 0.12 5.93 -22.44
CA ALA A 389 0.05 4.59 -23.03
C ALA A 389 0.83 4.49 -24.36
N VAL A 390 0.90 5.59 -25.12
CA VAL A 390 1.75 5.66 -26.33
C VAL A 390 3.23 5.47 -26.03
N TYR A 391 3.72 5.57 -24.79
CA TYR A 391 5.12 5.30 -24.45
C TYR A 391 5.36 3.95 -23.75
N MET A 392 4.35 3.07 -23.72
CA MET A 392 4.37 1.77 -23.02
C MET A 392 4.19 0.57 -23.97
N PRO A 393 5.25 0.12 -24.67
CA PRO A 393 5.13 -0.98 -25.63
C PRO A 393 4.70 -2.31 -25.00
N ALA A 394 4.96 -2.54 -23.71
CA ALA A 394 4.57 -3.76 -23.00
C ALA A 394 3.18 -3.67 -22.32
N LEU A 395 2.43 -2.59 -22.52
CA LEU A 395 1.19 -2.33 -21.80
C LEU A 395 0.14 -3.42 -22.05
N LYS A 396 -0.30 -4.06 -20.96
CA LYS A 396 -1.40 -5.03 -20.92
C LYS A 396 -2.66 -4.45 -20.31
N SER A 397 -2.52 -3.64 -19.27
CA SER A 397 -3.65 -3.05 -18.54
C SER A 397 -3.33 -1.63 -18.04
N LEU A 398 -4.26 -0.70 -18.23
CA LEU A 398 -4.22 0.63 -17.65
C LEU A 398 -5.59 0.94 -17.04
N THR A 399 -5.62 1.20 -15.73
CA THR A 399 -6.81 1.63 -15.02
C THR A 399 -6.59 3.02 -14.43
N ILE A 400 -7.49 3.94 -14.72
CA ILE A 400 -7.57 5.22 -14.01
C ILE A 400 -8.95 5.30 -13.38
N SER A 401 -9.02 5.49 -12.07
CA SER A 401 -10.31 5.57 -11.38
C SER A 401 -10.38 6.70 -10.38
N GLN A 402 -11.50 7.39 -10.43
CA GLN A 402 -11.92 8.37 -9.46
C GLN A 402 -12.38 7.63 -8.21
N ARG A 403 -11.81 7.97 -7.05
CA ARG A 403 -12.33 7.49 -5.77
C ARG A 403 -13.70 8.17 -5.54
N PRO A 404 -14.74 7.41 -5.20
CA PRO A 404 -16.03 8.00 -4.87
C PRO A 404 -15.88 8.95 -3.68
N MET A 405 -16.44 10.14 -3.83
CA MET A 405 -16.69 11.09 -2.74
C MET A 405 -18.19 11.04 -2.45
N MET A 406 -18.63 11.43 -1.24
CA MET A 406 -20.02 11.23 -0.80
C MET A 406 -21.09 11.66 -1.82
N TRP A 407 -20.79 12.63 -2.69
CA TRP A 407 -21.71 13.14 -3.73
C TRP A 407 -21.14 13.11 -5.15
N ALA A 408 -19.85 12.77 -5.31
CA ALA A 408 -19.26 12.62 -6.63
C ALA A 408 -19.52 11.20 -7.14
N GLY A 409 -20.07 11.11 -8.34
CA GLY A 409 -20.27 9.85 -9.02
C GLY A 409 -18.95 9.12 -9.25
N ARG A 410 -19.04 7.79 -9.38
CA ARG A 410 -17.88 6.96 -9.69
C ARG A 410 -17.58 7.09 -11.17
N HIS A 411 -16.29 7.26 -11.51
CA HIS A 411 -15.81 7.30 -12.88
C HIS A 411 -14.53 6.48 -13.00
N ARG A 412 -14.43 5.64 -14.04
CA ARG A 412 -13.28 4.79 -14.31
C ARG A 412 -13.05 4.68 -15.82
N LEU A 413 -11.79 4.81 -16.21
CA LEU A 413 -11.27 4.45 -17.52
C LEU A 413 -10.44 3.17 -17.36
N THR A 414 -10.73 2.14 -18.14
CA THR A 414 -9.95 0.89 -18.17
C THR A 414 -9.57 0.57 -19.60
N TYR A 415 -8.28 0.37 -19.87
CA TYR A 415 -7.77 -0.13 -21.13
C TYR A 415 -7.11 -1.49 -20.91
N SER A 416 -7.50 -2.50 -21.68
CA SER A 416 -6.95 -3.85 -21.60
C SER A 416 -6.62 -4.40 -22.99
N VAL A 417 -5.52 -5.15 -23.07
CA VAL A 417 -5.10 -5.83 -24.31
C VAL A 417 -5.40 -7.32 -24.20
N HIS A 418 -6.30 -7.82 -25.05
CA HIS A 418 -6.64 -9.24 -25.16
C HIS A 418 -5.96 -9.88 -26.38
N GLU A 419 -6.08 -11.19 -26.53
CA GLU A 419 -5.48 -11.93 -27.65
C GLU A 419 -5.93 -11.43 -29.03
N LYS A 420 -7.22 -11.09 -29.20
CA LYS A 420 -7.79 -10.73 -30.50
C LYS A 420 -8.11 -9.24 -30.67
N HIS A 421 -8.24 -8.48 -29.59
CA HIS A 421 -8.62 -7.06 -29.62
C HIS A 421 -8.04 -6.30 -28.43
N ALA A 422 -8.01 -4.98 -28.52
CA ALA A 422 -7.89 -4.11 -27.35
C ALA A 422 -9.28 -3.63 -26.93
N GLU A 423 -9.49 -3.39 -25.65
CA GLU A 423 -10.74 -2.88 -25.11
C GLU A 423 -10.48 -1.61 -24.30
N LEU A 424 -11.33 -0.60 -24.49
CA LEU A 424 -11.38 0.62 -23.71
C LEU A 424 -12.79 0.77 -23.13
N VAL A 425 -12.89 0.78 -21.80
CA VAL A 425 -14.15 0.87 -21.08
C VAL A 425 -14.18 2.13 -20.22
N PHE A 426 -15.21 2.95 -20.42
CA PHE A 426 -15.56 4.06 -19.54
C PHE A 426 -16.73 3.63 -18.66
N SER A 427 -16.48 3.36 -17.38
CA SER A 427 -17.53 2.99 -16.42
C SER A 427 -17.85 4.16 -15.50
N SER A 428 -19.09 4.67 -15.55
CA SER A 428 -19.53 5.86 -14.80
C SER A 428 -20.87 5.65 -14.11
N SER A 429 -21.11 6.24 -12.94
CA SER A 429 -22.45 6.26 -12.32
C SER A 429 -23.38 7.36 -12.89
N PHE A 430 -22.88 8.13 -13.85
CA PHE A 430 -23.56 9.21 -14.56
C PHE A 430 -23.33 9.04 -16.06
N GLU A 431 -24.06 9.79 -16.88
CA GLU A 431 -23.86 9.80 -18.33
C GLU A 431 -22.55 10.50 -18.68
N PHE A 432 -21.65 9.77 -19.32
CA PHE A 432 -20.36 10.27 -19.78
C PHE A 432 -20.09 9.73 -21.17
N GLU A 433 -19.90 10.64 -22.12
CA GLU A 433 -19.51 10.30 -23.47
C GLU A 433 -18.09 10.82 -23.72
N PRO A 434 -17.13 9.97 -24.11
CA PRO A 434 -15.79 10.43 -24.44
C PRO A 434 -15.85 11.27 -25.72
N ALA A 435 -15.12 12.38 -25.75
CA ALA A 435 -15.06 13.22 -26.94
C ALA A 435 -14.37 12.50 -28.11
N GLU A 436 -14.69 12.90 -29.35
CA GLU A 436 -14.17 12.25 -30.56
C GLU A 436 -12.63 12.21 -30.60
N TRP A 437 -11.98 13.30 -30.22
CA TRP A 437 -10.51 13.40 -30.15
C TRP A 437 -9.90 12.48 -29.08
N VAL A 438 -10.59 12.22 -27.97
CA VAL A 438 -10.16 11.22 -26.96
C VAL A 438 -10.24 9.82 -27.57
N VAL A 439 -11.36 9.51 -28.23
CA VAL A 439 -11.58 8.23 -28.92
C VAL A 439 -10.50 7.97 -29.96
N ASP A 440 -10.17 8.97 -30.78
CA ASP A 440 -9.15 8.86 -31.81
C ASP A 440 -7.74 8.69 -31.25
N ALA A 441 -7.41 9.38 -30.16
CA ALA A 441 -6.16 9.15 -29.44
C ALA A 441 -6.04 7.68 -28.98
N TRP A 442 -7.09 7.10 -28.41
CA TRP A 442 -7.06 5.70 -27.98
C TRP A 442 -7.04 4.71 -29.14
N LYS A 443 -7.71 4.99 -30.28
CA LYS A 443 -7.56 4.18 -31.50
C LYS A 443 -6.10 4.13 -31.96
N MET A 444 -5.39 5.26 -31.90
CA MET A 444 -3.96 5.31 -32.23
C MET A 444 -3.10 4.53 -31.22
N VAL A 445 -3.42 4.57 -29.92
CA VAL A 445 -2.78 3.72 -28.90
C VAL A 445 -2.93 2.25 -29.29
N ALA A 446 -4.15 1.79 -29.54
CA ALA A 446 -4.43 0.39 -29.88
C ALA A 446 -3.72 -0.04 -31.17
N LYS A 447 -3.74 0.79 -32.21
CA LYS A 447 -3.03 0.55 -33.48
C LYS A 447 -1.52 0.40 -33.25
N LYS A 448 -0.91 1.28 -32.45
CA LYS A 448 0.53 1.30 -32.19
C LYS A 448 1.01 0.20 -31.22
N ARG A 449 0.16 -0.20 -30.27
CA ARG A 449 0.54 -1.05 -29.12
C ARG A 449 0.10 -2.49 -29.31
N ALA A 450 -1.14 -2.68 -29.74
CA ALA A 450 -1.73 -4.00 -29.86
C ALA A 450 -1.73 -4.50 -31.31
N GLY A 451 -1.64 -3.60 -32.30
CA GLY A 451 -1.84 -3.95 -33.71
C GLY A 451 -3.23 -4.53 -33.97
N LYS A 452 -4.18 -4.24 -33.06
CA LYS A 452 -5.49 -4.89 -32.95
C LYS A 452 -6.60 -3.86 -33.03
N PRO A 453 -7.80 -4.26 -33.47
CA PRO A 453 -8.97 -3.39 -33.42
C PRO A 453 -9.27 -3.01 -31.96
N LEU A 454 -9.64 -1.76 -31.74
CA LEU A 454 -10.09 -1.24 -30.45
C LEU A 454 -11.61 -1.36 -30.35
N LYS A 455 -12.09 -2.02 -29.29
CA LYS A 455 -13.49 -1.96 -28.88
C LYS A 455 -13.65 -0.90 -27.81
N ILE A 456 -14.58 0.02 -27.99
CA ILE A 456 -14.87 1.07 -27.02
C ILE A 456 -16.25 0.80 -26.43
N ARG A 457 -16.36 0.85 -25.11
CA ARG A 457 -17.62 0.64 -24.38
C ARG A 457 -17.79 1.73 -23.33
N THR A 458 -19.03 2.16 -23.17
CA THR A 458 -19.45 3.02 -22.06
C THR A 458 -20.44 2.24 -21.22
N GLU A 459 -20.15 2.11 -19.93
CA GLU A 459 -20.94 1.35 -18.98
C GLU A 459 -21.53 2.27 -17.91
N ARG A 460 -22.85 2.23 -17.76
CA ARG A 460 -23.55 2.92 -16.67
C ARG A 460 -23.56 2.02 -15.43
N LEU A 461 -22.99 2.50 -14.33
CA LEU A 461 -22.97 1.82 -13.04
C LEU A 461 -24.31 2.05 -12.33
N VAL A 462 -25.30 1.20 -12.60
CA VAL A 462 -26.68 1.33 -12.12
C VAL A 462 -26.81 1.17 -10.59
N SER A 463 -25.90 0.43 -9.94
CA SER A 463 -25.96 0.13 -8.50
C SER A 463 -25.32 1.21 -7.61
N TYR A 464 -24.88 2.33 -8.18
CA TYR A 464 -24.24 3.42 -7.42
C TYR A 464 -25.10 4.68 -7.54
N LYS A 465 -26.08 4.82 -6.65
CA LYS A 465 -26.65 6.12 -6.31
C LYS A 465 -25.74 6.73 -5.24
N PRO A 466 -24.88 7.72 -5.53
CA PRO A 466 -24.68 8.73 -4.51
C PRO A 466 -26.07 9.34 -4.35
N ASP A 467 -26.67 9.31 -3.17
CA ASP A 467 -27.97 9.95 -2.95
C ASP A 467 -27.77 11.45 -3.18
N GLY A 468 -27.78 11.90 -4.44
CA GLY A 468 -27.45 13.27 -4.87
C GLY A 468 -28.37 14.33 -4.26
N ASP A 469 -29.28 13.90 -3.41
CA ASP A 469 -29.99 14.72 -2.46
C ASP A 469 -29.00 15.35 -1.46
N ILE A 470 -29.13 16.66 -1.30
CA ILE A 470 -28.49 17.39 -0.21
C ILE A 470 -28.90 16.70 1.10
N PRO A 471 -27.97 16.29 1.98
CA PRO A 471 -28.36 15.74 3.27
C PRO A 471 -29.24 16.76 3.98
N VAL A 472 -30.39 16.34 4.51
CA VAL A 472 -31.15 17.15 5.46
C VAL A 472 -30.23 17.38 6.65
N ILE A 473 -29.53 18.52 6.65
CA ILE A 473 -28.71 18.94 7.77
C ILE A 473 -29.71 19.07 8.92
N PRO A 474 -29.51 18.38 10.06
CA PRO A 474 -30.31 18.66 11.23
C PRO A 474 -30.18 20.15 11.49
N THR A 475 -31.29 20.88 11.42
CA THR A 475 -31.34 22.28 11.82
C THR A 475 -30.61 22.39 13.15
N SER A 476 -29.75 23.40 13.29
CA SER A 476 -29.02 23.68 14.53
C SER A 476 -30.00 24.02 15.65
N ALA A 477 -30.60 22.98 16.19
CA ALA A 477 -31.27 22.93 17.47
C ALA A 477 -30.48 21.87 18.23
N PHE A 478 -29.40 22.31 18.87
CA PHE A 478 -28.90 21.95 20.21
C PHE A 478 -27.54 22.61 20.44
#